data_AF-Q05ZS0-F1
#
_entry.id   AF-Q05ZS0-F1
#
_cell.length_a   1.000
_cell.length_b   1.000
_cell.length_c   1.000
_cell.angle_alpha   90.00
_cell.angle_beta   90.00
_cell.angle_gamma   90.00
#
_symmetry.space_group_name_H-M   'P 1'
#
loop_
_entity.id
_entity.type
_entity.pdbx_description
1 polymer ?
#
loop_
_entity_poly.entity_id
_entity_poly.type
_entity_poly.pdbx_seq_one_letter_code
_entity_poly.pdbx_strand_id
1 'polypeptide(L)' 'MAILHLQSLRWTSDGELHDADRVILLNTLIPQCIPSVQTELIQAVERIALSQTTLTAQVCES' A
#
# COMPACT_ATOMS: atom_id res chain seq x y z
N MET A 1 -20.54 -6.88 1.18
CA MET A 1 -19.80 -7.27 -0.02
C MET A 1 -19.04 -6.06 -0.51
N ALA A 2 -17.73 -6.02 -0.34
CA ALA A 2 -16.94 -4.97 -0.94
C ALA A 2 -16.82 -5.29 -2.43
N ILE A 3 -17.20 -4.32 -3.25
CA ILE A 3 -17.01 -4.38 -4.70
C ILE A 3 -15.51 -4.17 -4.90
N LEU A 4 -14.78 -5.23 -5.23
CA LEU A 4 -13.42 -5.13 -5.75
C LEU A 4 -13.54 -4.47 -7.11
N HIS A 5 -13.49 -3.14 -7.13
CA HIS A 5 -13.45 -2.37 -8.36
C HIS A 5 -12.20 -2.83 -9.11
N LEU A 6 -12.38 -3.36 -10.32
CA LEU A 6 -11.32 -4.00 -11.10
C LEU A 6 -10.37 -2.91 -11.63
N GLN A 7 -9.54 -2.37 -10.74
CA GLN A 7 -8.47 -1.46 -11.09
C GLN A 7 -7.31 -2.29 -11.61
N SER A 8 -6.79 -1.91 -12.77
CA SER A 8 -5.57 -2.50 -13.32
C SER A 8 -4.42 -2.23 -12.36
N LEU A 9 -4.09 -3.19 -11.51
CA LEU A 9 -2.93 -3.12 -10.64
C LEU A 9 -1.70 -3.03 -11.52
N ARG A 10 -0.93 -1.96 -11.39
CA ARG A 10 0.30 -1.81 -12.15
C ARG A 10 1.38 -2.62 -11.46
N TRP A 11 2.00 -3.51 -12.21
CA TRP A 11 3.16 -4.27 -11.76
C TRP A 11 4.42 -3.56 -12.26
N THR A 12 5.44 -3.50 -11.42
CA THR A 12 6.77 -3.08 -11.82
C THR A 12 7.39 -4.15 -12.72
N SER A 13 8.45 -3.79 -13.44
CA SER A 13 9.23 -4.73 -14.25
C SER A 13 9.88 -5.86 -13.43
N ASP A 14 9.97 -5.69 -12.11
CA ASP A 14 10.47 -6.69 -11.17
C ASP A 14 9.39 -7.72 -10.77
N GLY A 15 8.14 -7.50 -11.19
CA GLY A 15 7.00 -8.33 -10.78
C GLY A 15 6.45 -7.98 -9.40
N GLU A 16 6.86 -6.84 -8.84
CA GLU A 16 6.25 -6.29 -7.63
C GLU A 16 5.06 -5.40 -7.97
N LEU A 17 4.11 -5.29 -7.05
CA LEU A 17 3.00 -4.36 -7.21
C LEU A 17 3.50 -2.93 -7.02
N HIS A 18 3.07 -1.99 -7.87
CA HIS A 18 3.45 -0.59 -7.74
C HIS A 18 2.97 -0.01 -6.41
N ASP A 19 3.77 0.82 -5.75
CA ASP A 19 3.51 1.27 -4.39
C ASP A 19 2.14 1.94 -4.20
N ALA A 20 1.70 2.76 -5.15
CA ALA A 20 0.38 3.39 -5.09
C ALA A 20 -0.75 2.36 -5.12
N ASP A 21 -0.61 1.32 -5.96
CA ASP A 21 -1.57 0.22 -6.05
C ASP A 21 -1.53 -0.68 -4.81
N ARG A 22 -0.35 -0.83 -4.16
CA ARG A 22 -0.22 -1.53 -2.86
C ARG A 22 -1.04 -0.84 -1.78
N VAL A 23 -0.94 0.47 -1.68
CA VAL A 23 -1.69 1.25 -0.69
C VAL A 23 -3.19 1.18 -0.95
N ILE A 24 -3.62 1.25 -2.22
CA ILE A 24 -5.04 1.11 -2.60
C ILE A 24 -5.57 -0.28 -2.25
N LEU A 25 -4.80 -1.33 -2.55
CA LEU A 25 -5.16 -2.71 -2.23
C LEU A 25 -5.28 -2.91 -0.71
N LEU A 26 -4.30 -2.44 0.05
CA LEU A 26 -4.33 -2.54 1.52
C LEU A 26 -5.52 -1.78 2.11
N ASN A 27 -5.78 -0.55 1.67
CA ASN A 27 -6.95 0.23 2.12
C ASN A 27 -8.29 -0.43 1.78
N THR A 28 -8.35 -1.19 0.69
CA THR A 28 -9.54 -1.96 0.30
C THR A 28 -9.72 -3.21 1.15
N LEU A 29 -8.62 -3.87 1.54
CA LEU A 29 -8.62 -5.11 2.31
C LEU A 29 -8.85 -4.88 3.82
N ILE A 30 -8.30 -3.79 4.38
CA ILE A 30 -8.47 -3.42 5.81
C ILE A 30 -9.93 -3.57 6.27
N PRO A 31 -10.94 -2.89 5.68
CA PRO A 31 -12.32 -2.98 6.19
C PRO A 31 -12.97 -4.36 6.05
N GLN A 32 -12.38 -5.28 5.29
CA GLN A 32 -12.92 -6.63 5.04
C GLN A 32 -12.26 -7.71 5.89
N CYS A 33 -11.10 -7.42 6.49
CA CYS A 33 -10.33 -8.37 7.27
C CYS A 33 -10.81 -8.46 8.73
N ILE A 34 -10.49 -9.57 9.38
CA ILE A 34 -10.70 -9.74 10.83
C ILE A 34 -9.80 -8.77 11.63
N PRO A 35 -10.16 -8.40 12.88
CA PRO A 35 -9.47 -7.36 13.65
C PRO A 35 -7.96 -7.56 13.81
N SER A 36 -7.50 -8.80 13.98
CA SER A 36 -6.06 -9.11 14.08
C SER A 36 -5.31 -8.77 12.80
N VAL A 37 -5.86 -9.17 11.65
CA VAL A 37 -5.28 -8.90 10.32
C VAL A 37 -5.43 -7.43 9.96
N GLN A 38 -6.51 -6.76 10.38
CA GLN A 38 -6.67 -5.31 10.21
C GLN A 38 -5.52 -4.52 10.83
N THR A 39 -5.14 -4.84 12.06
CA THR A 39 -4.03 -4.16 12.73
C THR A 39 -2.71 -4.38 11.98
N GLU A 40 -2.44 -5.59 11.50
CA GLU A 40 -1.24 -5.88 10.70
C GLU A 40 -1.23 -5.13 9.36
N LEU A 41 -2.36 -5.06 8.67
CA LEU A 41 -2.49 -4.33 7.41
C LEU A 41 -2.31 -2.82 7.60
N ILE A 42 -2.84 -2.24 8.68
CA ILE A 42 -2.61 -0.83 9.02
C ILE A 42 -1.12 -0.57 9.25
N GLN A 43 -0.45 -1.40 10.04
CA GLN A 43 1.00 -1.27 10.26
C GLN A 43 1.80 -1.40 8.96
N ALA A 44 1.37 -2.26 8.02
CA ALA A 44 2.01 -2.39 6.73
C ALA A 44 1.87 -1.11 5.89
N VAL A 45 0.69 -0.48 5.87
CA VAL A 45 0.47 0.82 5.20
C VAL A 45 1.32 1.92 5.82
N GLU A 46 1.39 1.99 7.15
CA GLU A 46 2.20 3.00 7.86
C GLU A 46 3.69 2.86 7.54
N ARG A 47 4.23 1.63 7.52
CA ARG A 47 5.63 1.41 7.13
C ARG A 47 5.91 1.85 5.70
N ILE A 48 5.00 1.54 4.76
CA ILE A 48 5.15 1.96 3.36
C ILE A 48 5.16 3.49 3.27
N ALA A 49 4.24 4.17 3.96
CA ALA A 49 4.17 5.64 3.98
C ALA A 49 5.43 6.29 4.58
N LEU A 50 5.96 5.71 5.66
CA LEU A 50 7.21 6.16 6.28
C LEU A 50 8.41 5.99 5.34
N SER A 51 8.51 4.84 4.65
CA SER A 51 9.58 4.60 3.67
C SER A 51 9.53 5.59 2.52
N GLN A 52 8.33 5.94 2.02
CA GLN A 52 8.17 6.93 0.95
C GLN A 52 8.47 8.36 1.38
N THR A 53 8.11 8.73 2.62
CA THR A 53 8.43 10.04 3.21
C THR A 53 9.94 10.20 3.39
N THR A 54 10.62 9.12 3.78
CA THR A 54 12.09 9.11 3.91
C THR A 54 12.77 9.25 2.53
N LEU A 55 12.21 8.62 1.49
CA LEU A 55 12.73 8.73 0.12
C LEU A 55 12.57 10.13 -0.48
N THR A 56 11.45 10.82 -0.21
CA THR A 56 11.23 12.19 -0.70
C THR A 56 12.13 13.22 -0.01
N ALA A 57 12.45 13.02 1.28
CA ALA A 57 13.41 13.87 1.98
C ALA A 57 14.82 13.77 1.37
N GLN A 58 15.29 12.56 1.04
CA GLN A 58 16.63 12.37 0.48
C GLN A 58 16.79 12.83 -0.98
N VAL A 59 15.69 12.99 -1.73
CA VAL A 59 15.74 13.48 -3.13
C VAL A 59 15.69 15.02 -3.20
N CYS A 60 15.29 15.69 -2.13
CA CYS A 60 15.28 17.17 -2.06
C CYS A 60 16.60 17.78 -1.54
N GLU A 61 17.54 16.95 -1.06
CA GLU A 61 18.87 17.37 -0.62
C GLU A 61 19.92 16.95 -1.67
N SER A 62 19.98 17.65 -2.80
CA SER A 62 21.09 17.57 -3.77
C SER A 62 21.27 18.88 -4.51
#